data_AF-A0A4R9J439-F1
#
_entry.id   AF-A0A4R9J439-F1
#
_cell.length_a   1.000
_cell.length_b   1.000
_cell.length_c   1.000
_cell.angle_alpha   90.00
_cell.angle_beta   90.00
_cell.angle_gamma   90.00
#
_symmetry.space_group_name_H-M   'P 1'
#
loop_
_entity.id
_entity.type
_entity.pdbx_description
1 polymer ?
#
loop_
_entity_poly.entity_id
_entity_poly.type
_entity_poly.pdbx_seq_one_letter_code
_entity_poly.pdbx_strand_id
1 'polypeptide(L)'
;MSSGLPDRIREELTRYSFISTGYSSPNPPVACVLEDANTHQILASASTQKNGQNHAEREAYRLLREKFPNGKLPNHNAYVTLEPCSHYGKTPPCIDLFLEEKPLRLEYGWKDPNPLVSSHSGLNKLTEIGVEVLENTELAEISYKFLFGFKSRIEKRRPAFLLKTSLSKEGYFSSGEGLREKISSSESDVFVSMLRAKVDAILVGPNTVRVDDPGLDFRIPSSLPKAAPKILDGAVNSNIGRNSYKGFSGLVSEVLGYSSHPEVFQIHKEKEKDYQPLRVFFLPDQNSISQNFLEKQKNINERIEKKNAAFFLDEKKSYDSNFLNTIQNLSKFPLEKVSFSDISRILEVLHSWEINTALVEGGNFLYKLFSHILSEDDAILQIRSNTVSFPKGILPEWKGKFSMEWKAELGSDLWELGRCSQD
;
A
#
# COMPACT_ATOMS: atom_id res chain seq x y z
N MET A 1 25.04 -16.98 -19.37
CA MET A 1 23.59 -16.87 -19.61
C MET A 1 22.98 -16.55 -18.26
N SER A 2 22.37 -15.37 -18.10
CA SER A 2 21.60 -15.08 -16.89
C SER A 2 20.46 -16.10 -16.83
N SER A 3 20.52 -17.06 -15.91
CA SER A 3 19.34 -17.83 -15.55
C SER A 3 18.30 -16.84 -15.04
N GLY A 4 17.07 -16.86 -15.56
CA GLY A 4 15.97 -16.02 -15.06
C GLY A 4 15.72 -16.26 -13.57
N LEU A 5 14.89 -15.43 -12.95
CA LEU A 5 14.54 -15.57 -11.54
C LEU A 5 13.72 -16.86 -11.36
N PRO A 6 14.15 -17.85 -10.54
CA PRO A 6 13.41 -19.09 -10.38
C PRO A 6 11.98 -18.84 -9.88
N ASP A 7 10.99 -19.53 -10.44
CA ASP A 7 9.57 -19.28 -10.13
C ASP A 7 9.24 -19.38 -8.63
N ARG A 8 9.83 -20.34 -7.91
CA ARG A 8 9.68 -20.48 -6.45
C ARG A 8 10.18 -19.25 -5.69
N ILE A 9 11.27 -18.63 -6.16
CA ILE A 9 11.87 -17.44 -5.54
C ILE A 9 10.99 -16.23 -5.86
N ARG A 10 10.52 -16.13 -7.11
CA ARG A 10 9.56 -15.10 -7.53
C ARG A 10 8.28 -15.13 -6.70
N GLU A 11 7.68 -16.31 -6.51
CA GLU A 11 6.46 -16.49 -5.72
C GLU A 11 6.68 -16.09 -4.25
N GLU A 12 7.77 -16.55 -3.63
CA GLU A 12 8.10 -16.24 -2.24
C GLU A 12 8.39 -14.75 -2.03
N LEU A 13 9.18 -14.12 -2.90
CA LEU A 13 9.46 -12.68 -2.83
C LEU A 13 8.17 -11.86 -2.99
N THR A 14 7.28 -12.26 -3.90
CA THR A 14 5.99 -11.58 -4.11
C THR A 14 5.11 -11.71 -2.86
N ARG A 15 5.02 -12.92 -2.31
CA ARG A 15 4.23 -13.21 -1.10
C ARG A 15 4.71 -12.41 0.11
N TYR A 16 6.02 -12.41 0.39
CA TYR A 16 6.59 -11.65 1.51
C TYR A 16 6.53 -10.13 1.31
N SER A 17 6.65 -9.64 0.06
CA SER A 17 6.44 -8.22 -0.24
C SER A 17 4.98 -7.82 0.01
N PHE A 18 4.02 -8.67 -0.39
CA PHE A 18 2.61 -8.47 -0.08
C PHE A 18 2.36 -8.45 1.44
N ILE A 19 2.92 -9.41 2.19
CA ILE A 19 2.82 -9.45 3.66
C ILE A 19 3.37 -8.15 4.28
N SER A 20 4.52 -7.68 3.81
CA SER A 20 5.16 -6.45 4.34
C SER A 20 4.38 -5.18 4.04
N THR A 21 3.65 -5.13 2.93
CA THR A 21 2.93 -3.93 2.48
C THR A 21 1.86 -3.53 3.50
N GLY A 22 1.90 -2.27 3.94
CA GLY A 22 1.08 -1.73 5.03
C GLY A 22 1.53 -2.08 6.46
N TYR A 23 2.44 -3.04 6.61
CA TYR A 23 2.98 -3.48 7.91
C TYR A 23 4.28 -2.77 8.29
N SER A 24 5.21 -2.65 7.33
CA SER A 24 6.54 -2.10 7.56
C SER A 24 6.58 -0.57 7.54
N SER A 25 5.50 0.08 7.09
CA SER A 25 5.44 1.52 6.86
C SER A 25 5.85 2.33 8.11
N PRO A 26 6.63 3.40 7.94
CA PRO A 26 7.00 4.05 6.67
C PRO A 26 8.17 3.39 5.92
N ASN A 27 8.79 2.34 6.48
CA ASN A 27 9.88 1.63 5.80
C ASN A 27 9.35 0.87 4.57
N PRO A 28 10.14 0.78 3.48
CA PRO A 28 9.73 0.07 2.27
C PRO A 28 9.39 -1.40 2.57
N PRO A 29 8.37 -1.97 1.90
CA PRO A 29 7.99 -3.38 2.06
C PRO A 29 8.97 -4.33 1.34
N VAL A 30 10.22 -4.37 1.79
CA VAL A 30 11.26 -5.23 1.21
C VAL A 30 11.04 -6.69 1.60
N ALA A 31 11.35 -7.61 0.68
CA ALA A 31 11.41 -9.05 0.92
C ALA A 31 12.81 -9.59 0.61
N CYS A 32 13.22 -10.62 1.34
CA CYS A 32 14.48 -11.32 1.17
C CYS A 32 14.27 -12.83 1.21
N VAL A 33 14.86 -13.55 0.27
CA VAL A 33 14.89 -15.02 0.23
C VAL A 33 16.33 -15.49 0.16
N LEU A 34 16.67 -16.46 1.02
CA LEU A 34 17.95 -17.16 1.03
C LEU A 34 17.75 -18.57 0.47
N GLU A 35 18.47 -18.90 -0.60
CA GLU A 35 18.39 -20.19 -1.29
C GLU A 35 19.71 -20.95 -1.16
N ASP A 36 19.65 -22.25 -0.87
CA ASP A 36 20.82 -23.12 -0.89
C ASP A 36 21.41 -23.21 -2.30
N ALA A 37 22.69 -22.89 -2.45
CA ALA A 37 23.32 -22.78 -3.76
C ALA A 37 23.54 -24.12 -4.47
N ASN A 38 23.46 -25.25 -3.75
CA ASN A 38 23.68 -26.59 -4.32
C ASN A 38 22.37 -27.32 -4.58
N THR A 39 21.45 -27.26 -3.62
CA THR A 39 20.18 -27.99 -3.64
C THR A 39 19.03 -27.16 -4.18
N HIS A 40 19.22 -25.84 -4.32
CA HIS A 40 18.21 -24.89 -4.78
C HIS A 40 16.96 -24.85 -3.87
N GLN A 41 17.09 -25.27 -2.62
CA GLN A 41 16.01 -25.21 -1.63
C GLN A 41 15.99 -23.84 -0.96
N ILE A 42 14.79 -23.33 -0.69
CA ILE A 42 14.62 -22.11 0.10
C ILE A 42 14.96 -22.40 1.56
N LEU A 43 16.00 -21.74 2.05
CA LEU A 43 16.50 -21.90 3.41
C LEU A 43 15.76 -20.98 4.38
N ALA A 44 15.50 -19.74 3.99
CA ALA A 44 14.72 -18.78 4.76
C ALA A 44 14.10 -17.73 3.83
N SER A 45 12.94 -17.23 4.22
CA SER A 45 12.25 -16.11 3.58
C SER A 45 11.79 -15.15 4.65
N ALA A 46 11.95 -13.85 4.43
CA ALA A 46 11.45 -12.85 5.35
C ALA A 46 11.10 -11.55 4.62
N SER A 47 10.39 -10.68 5.33
CA SER A 47 10.12 -9.32 4.90
C SER A 47 10.55 -8.31 5.96
N THR A 48 10.52 -7.03 5.59
CA THR A 48 10.79 -5.94 6.52
C THR A 48 9.76 -5.97 7.65
N GLN A 49 10.25 -6.00 8.88
CA GLN A 49 9.39 -6.01 10.05
C GLN A 49 8.88 -4.60 10.37
N LYS A 50 8.00 -4.49 11.38
CA LYS A 50 7.41 -3.22 11.81
C LYS A 50 8.50 -2.16 12.05
N ASN A 51 8.21 -0.90 11.72
CA ASN A 51 9.16 0.21 11.84
C ASN A 51 10.00 0.16 13.14
N GLY A 52 11.32 0.16 12.98
CA GLY A 52 12.29 0.05 14.07
C GLY A 52 12.76 -1.36 14.39
N GLN A 53 12.22 -2.38 13.72
CA GLN A 53 12.68 -3.76 13.81
C GLN A 53 13.57 -4.14 12.60
N ASN A 54 13.83 -5.43 12.43
CA ASN A 54 14.71 -5.97 11.39
C ASN A 54 14.24 -5.61 9.97
N HIS A 55 15.20 -5.28 9.11
CA HIS A 55 15.01 -5.32 7.66
C HIS A 55 14.86 -6.76 7.18
N ALA A 56 14.36 -6.95 5.96
CA ALA A 56 14.07 -8.27 5.40
C ALA A 56 15.28 -9.20 5.41
N GLU A 57 16.45 -8.68 5.04
CA GLU A 57 17.70 -9.43 4.97
C GLU A 57 18.12 -9.91 6.35
N ARG A 58 18.09 -9.00 7.34
CA ARG A 58 18.43 -9.32 8.73
C ARG A 58 17.48 -10.34 9.33
N GLU A 59 16.18 -10.22 9.03
CA GLU A 59 15.18 -11.18 9.50
C GLU A 59 15.35 -12.55 8.83
N ALA A 60 15.67 -12.60 7.54
CA ALA A 60 15.93 -13.85 6.83
C ALA A 60 17.14 -14.59 7.43
N TYR A 61 18.24 -13.88 7.71
CA TYR A 61 19.40 -14.46 8.38
C TYR A 61 19.13 -14.86 9.83
N ARG A 62 18.30 -14.10 10.56
CA ARG A 62 17.85 -14.49 11.91
C ARG A 62 17.14 -15.86 11.87
N LEU A 63 16.15 -16.00 10.97
CA LEU A 63 15.42 -17.25 10.76
C LEU A 63 16.33 -18.38 10.27
N LEU A 64 17.30 -18.06 9.41
CA LEU A 64 18.27 -19.04 8.93
C LEU A 64 19.13 -19.58 10.08
N ARG A 65 19.66 -18.71 10.92
CA ARG A 65 20.48 -19.10 12.09
C ARG A 65 19.68 -19.92 13.11
N GLU A 66 18.38 -19.68 13.26
CA GLU A 66 17.51 -20.53 14.07
C GLU A 66 17.42 -21.98 13.56
N LYS A 67 17.50 -22.18 12.23
CA LYS A 67 17.54 -23.52 11.62
C LYS A 67 18.92 -24.19 11.73
N PHE A 68 19.98 -23.40 11.89
CA PHE A 68 21.37 -23.87 11.98
C PHE A 68 22.09 -23.33 13.23
N PRO A 69 21.59 -23.62 14.45
CA PRO A 69 22.03 -22.94 15.68
C PRO A 69 23.49 -23.24 16.09
N ASN A 70 24.07 -24.32 15.59
CA ASN A 70 25.38 -24.85 16.02
C ASN A 70 26.40 -24.97 14.88
N GLY A 71 26.11 -24.44 13.70
CA GLY A 71 26.79 -24.85 12.48
C GLY A 71 27.16 -23.72 11.54
N LYS A 72 28.07 -24.04 10.62
CA LYS A 72 28.32 -23.25 9.42
C LYS A 72 27.04 -23.24 8.58
N LEU A 73 26.60 -22.07 8.16
CA LEU A 73 25.49 -21.95 7.23
C LEU A 73 25.81 -22.67 5.91
N PRO A 74 24.83 -23.30 5.25
CA PRO A 74 25.04 -23.81 3.89
C PRO A 74 25.48 -22.69 2.96
N ASN A 75 26.22 -23.03 1.91
CA ASN A 75 26.50 -22.09 0.84
C ASN A 75 25.15 -21.66 0.22
N HIS A 76 24.91 -20.36 0.11
CA HIS A 76 23.60 -19.84 -0.26
C HIS A 76 23.69 -18.60 -1.14
N ASN A 77 22.62 -18.35 -1.89
CA ASN A 77 22.36 -17.14 -2.65
C ASN A 77 21.29 -16.30 -1.93
N ALA A 78 21.36 -14.98 -2.06
CA ALA A 78 20.41 -14.04 -1.51
C ALA A 78 19.68 -13.30 -2.65
N TYR A 79 18.36 -13.17 -2.52
CA TYR A 79 17.51 -12.41 -3.41
C TYR A 79 16.76 -11.34 -2.61
N VAL A 80 16.84 -10.07 -3.00
CA VAL A 80 16.28 -8.95 -2.23
C VAL A 80 15.50 -7.98 -3.14
N THR A 81 14.30 -7.55 -2.75
CA THR A 81 13.50 -6.66 -3.62
C THR A 81 14.04 -5.23 -3.74
N LEU A 82 14.88 -4.79 -2.81
CA LEU A 82 15.53 -3.47 -2.84
C LEU A 82 17.03 -3.64 -2.59
N GLU A 83 17.82 -2.74 -3.15
CA GLU A 83 19.24 -2.62 -2.83
C GLU A 83 19.46 -2.56 -1.31
N PRO A 84 20.31 -3.44 -0.75
CA PRO A 84 20.56 -3.47 0.69
C PRO A 84 21.10 -2.15 1.23
N CYS A 85 20.59 -1.72 2.38
CA CYS A 85 21.00 -0.43 2.94
C CYS A 85 22.48 -0.41 3.37
N SER A 86 23.12 0.73 3.14
CA SER A 86 24.53 0.99 3.45
C SER A 86 24.78 2.03 4.54
N HIS A 87 23.71 2.61 5.10
CA HIS A 87 23.78 3.65 6.13
C HIS A 87 23.34 3.14 7.51
N TYR A 88 23.89 3.73 8.57
CA TYR A 88 23.50 3.43 9.94
C TYR A 88 22.18 4.14 10.28
N GLY A 89 21.14 3.36 10.56
CA GLY A 89 19.83 3.83 11.01
C GLY A 89 19.50 3.31 12.42
N LYS A 90 18.26 2.86 12.61
CA LYS A 90 17.83 2.19 13.86
C LYS A 90 18.46 0.80 14.01
N THR A 91 18.83 0.16 12.91
CA THR A 91 19.54 -1.10 12.84
C THR A 91 20.85 -0.90 12.06
N PRO A 92 21.88 -1.76 12.27
CA PRO A 92 23.09 -1.70 11.46
C PRO A 92 22.79 -1.95 9.97
N PRO A 93 23.64 -1.45 9.04
CA PRO A 93 23.50 -1.65 7.60
C PRO A 93 23.33 -3.13 7.21
N CYS A 94 22.53 -3.39 6.19
CA CYS A 94 22.40 -4.73 5.61
C CYS A 94 23.67 -5.13 4.83
N ILE A 95 24.40 -4.17 4.28
CA ILE A 95 25.72 -4.43 3.66
C ILE A 95 26.69 -5.04 4.68
N ASP A 96 26.72 -4.55 5.92
CA ASP A 96 27.57 -5.11 6.98
C ASP A 96 27.22 -6.57 7.27
N LEU A 97 25.92 -6.90 7.26
CA LEU A 97 25.44 -8.28 7.40
C LEU A 97 25.90 -9.15 6.24
N PHE A 98 25.80 -8.69 5.00
CA PHE A 98 26.28 -9.48 3.84
C PHE A 98 27.80 -9.65 3.81
N LEU A 99 28.56 -8.68 4.34
CA LEU A 99 30.02 -8.82 4.51
C LEU A 99 30.38 -9.90 5.54
N GLU A 100 29.55 -10.08 6.56
CA GLU A 100 29.69 -11.15 7.57
C GLU A 100 29.28 -12.51 7.00
N GLU A 101 28.08 -12.59 6.41
CA GLU A 101 27.44 -13.85 6.03
C GLU A 101 27.93 -14.42 4.68
N LYS A 102 28.43 -13.54 3.79
CA LYS A 102 29.10 -13.89 2.53
C LYS A 102 28.31 -14.88 1.67
N PRO A 103 27.09 -14.53 1.21
CA PRO A 103 26.41 -15.34 0.21
C PRO A 103 27.27 -15.45 -1.05
N LEU A 104 27.12 -16.52 -1.83
CA LEU A 104 27.84 -16.68 -3.09
C LEU A 104 27.37 -15.65 -4.13
N ARG A 105 26.08 -15.35 -4.11
CA ARG A 105 25.44 -14.38 -4.98
C ARG A 105 24.40 -13.55 -4.22
N LEU A 106 24.33 -12.27 -4.53
CA LEU A 106 23.28 -11.33 -4.14
C LEU A 106 22.61 -10.79 -5.41
N GLU A 107 21.34 -11.11 -5.61
CA GLU A 107 20.50 -10.51 -6.65
C GLU A 107 19.52 -9.52 -6.02
N TYR A 108 19.37 -8.34 -6.61
CA TYR A 108 18.43 -7.32 -6.12
C TYR A 108 17.57 -6.72 -7.24
N GLY A 109 16.38 -6.24 -6.90
CA GLY A 109 15.38 -5.79 -7.88
C GLY A 109 15.53 -4.33 -8.28
N TRP A 110 15.43 -3.42 -7.31
CA TRP A 110 15.57 -1.98 -7.53
C TRP A 110 16.78 -1.42 -6.79
N LYS A 111 17.42 -0.42 -7.39
CA LYS A 111 18.30 0.50 -6.66
C LYS A 111 17.50 1.33 -5.68
N ASP A 112 18.07 1.60 -4.51
CA ASP A 112 17.38 2.38 -3.49
C ASP A 112 17.40 3.87 -3.88
N PRO A 113 16.23 4.51 -4.12
CA PRO A 113 16.18 5.92 -4.47
C PRO A 113 16.57 6.84 -3.31
N ASN A 114 16.73 6.32 -2.09
CA ASN A 114 17.17 7.08 -0.93
C ASN A 114 18.57 7.67 -1.16
N PRO A 115 18.75 9.00 -1.06
CA PRO A 115 20.06 9.65 -1.19
C PRO A 115 21.12 9.08 -0.25
N LEU A 116 20.71 8.58 0.93
CA LEU A 116 21.63 7.97 1.91
C LEU A 116 22.22 6.64 1.43
N VAL A 117 21.57 5.95 0.49
CA VAL A 117 22.06 4.68 -0.09
C VAL A 117 22.66 4.93 -1.46
N SER A 118 21.95 5.63 -2.35
CA SER A 118 22.43 5.90 -3.71
C SER A 118 23.75 6.68 -3.77
N SER A 119 24.07 7.49 -2.76
CA SER A 119 25.38 8.16 -2.67
C SER A 119 26.53 7.24 -2.25
N HIS A 120 26.24 6.12 -1.58
CA HIS A 120 27.24 5.20 -1.01
C HIS A 120 26.72 3.75 -0.99
N SER A 121 26.42 3.19 -2.17
CA SER A 121 25.77 1.88 -2.37
C SER A 121 26.36 0.71 -1.55
N GLY A 122 27.66 0.73 -1.23
CA GLY A 122 28.32 -0.32 -0.44
C GLY A 122 28.45 -1.67 -1.16
N LEU A 123 27.73 -1.90 -2.26
CA LEU A 123 27.75 -3.12 -3.07
C LEU A 123 29.15 -3.50 -3.58
N ASN A 124 29.99 -2.52 -3.91
CA ASN A 124 31.38 -2.78 -4.35
C ASN A 124 32.21 -3.50 -3.28
N LYS A 125 31.92 -3.30 -1.99
CA LYS A 125 32.62 -4.02 -0.91
C LYS A 125 32.31 -5.51 -0.95
N LEU A 126 31.11 -5.89 -1.40
CA LEU A 126 30.71 -7.28 -1.54
C LEU A 126 31.44 -7.95 -2.71
N THR A 127 31.56 -7.24 -3.84
CA THR A 127 32.27 -7.78 -5.01
C THR A 127 33.78 -7.93 -4.75
N GLU A 128 34.39 -7.01 -3.99
CA GLU A 128 35.81 -7.09 -3.56
C GLU A 128 36.12 -8.35 -2.74
N ILE A 129 35.15 -8.87 -1.96
CA ILE A 129 35.31 -10.11 -1.20
C ILE A 129 34.81 -11.36 -1.93
N GLY A 130 34.44 -11.22 -3.21
CA GLY A 130 34.07 -12.32 -4.10
C GLY A 130 32.59 -12.68 -4.14
N VAL A 131 31.68 -11.86 -3.59
CA VAL A 131 30.23 -12.04 -3.77
C VAL A 131 29.83 -11.57 -5.17
N GLU A 132 29.11 -12.41 -5.92
CA GLU A 132 28.51 -12.00 -7.20
C GLU A 132 27.29 -11.11 -6.94
N VAL A 133 27.31 -9.85 -7.38
CA VAL A 133 26.21 -8.90 -7.16
C VAL A 133 25.54 -8.55 -8.50
N LEU A 134 24.24 -8.77 -8.62
CA LEU A 134 23.48 -8.56 -9.85
C LEU A 134 22.17 -7.77 -9.59
N GLU A 135 21.91 -6.78 -10.42
CA GLU A 135 20.58 -6.18 -10.55
C GLU A 135 19.74 -7.07 -11.49
N ASN A 136 18.61 -7.60 -10.99
CA ASN A 136 17.78 -8.57 -11.71
C ASN A 136 16.47 -7.92 -12.18
N THR A 137 16.23 -7.92 -13.50
CA THR A 137 15.06 -7.30 -14.14
C THR A 137 13.74 -7.99 -13.80
N GLU A 138 13.73 -9.31 -13.61
CA GLU A 138 12.54 -10.07 -13.22
C GLU A 138 12.18 -9.82 -11.74
N LEU A 139 13.19 -9.64 -10.89
CA LEU A 139 13.02 -9.23 -9.50
C LEU A 139 12.53 -7.76 -9.42
N ALA A 140 12.99 -6.90 -10.34
CA ALA A 140 12.50 -5.54 -10.47
C ALA A 140 10.98 -5.49 -10.73
N GLU A 141 10.40 -6.44 -11.48
CA GLU A 141 8.94 -6.54 -11.70
C GLU A 141 8.15 -6.65 -10.38
N ILE A 142 8.64 -7.44 -9.41
CA ILE A 142 8.06 -7.55 -8.07
C ILE A 142 8.17 -6.20 -7.36
N SER A 143 9.33 -5.57 -7.47
CA SER A 143 9.65 -4.28 -6.84
C SER A 143 8.71 -3.16 -7.32
N TYR A 144 8.37 -3.12 -8.62
CA TYR A 144 7.41 -2.17 -9.20
C TYR A 144 6.00 -2.26 -8.57
N LYS A 145 5.61 -3.40 -8.00
CA LYS A 145 4.28 -3.62 -7.41
C LYS A 145 4.18 -3.15 -5.96
N PHE A 146 5.29 -3.12 -5.23
CA PHE A 146 5.27 -2.91 -3.77
C PHE A 146 6.10 -1.71 -3.30
N LEU A 147 7.18 -1.35 -4.00
CA LEU A 147 8.10 -0.28 -3.59
C LEU A 147 7.77 1.09 -4.21
N PHE A 148 6.80 1.16 -5.12
CA PHE A 148 6.44 2.39 -5.84
C PHE A 148 6.02 3.55 -4.92
N GLY A 149 5.33 3.26 -3.81
CA GLY A 149 4.93 4.29 -2.85
C GLY A 149 6.15 4.90 -2.14
N PHE A 150 7.11 4.05 -1.74
CA PHE A 150 8.37 4.50 -1.14
C PHE A 150 9.16 5.37 -2.12
N LYS A 151 9.31 4.91 -3.37
CA LYS A 151 9.93 5.67 -4.44
C LYS A 151 9.25 7.04 -4.64
N SER A 152 7.92 7.08 -4.72
CA SER A 152 7.15 8.32 -4.85
C SER A 152 7.41 9.27 -3.66
N ARG A 153 7.43 8.76 -2.43
CA ARG A 153 7.68 9.59 -1.25
C ARG A 153 9.07 10.21 -1.28
N ILE A 154 10.09 9.47 -1.71
CA ILE A 154 11.48 9.93 -1.75
C ILE A 154 11.72 10.89 -2.92
N GLU A 155 11.36 10.49 -4.14
CA GLU A 155 11.68 11.25 -5.36
C GLU A 155 10.68 12.38 -5.64
N LYS A 156 9.38 12.09 -5.49
CA LYS A 156 8.29 13.01 -5.84
C LYS A 156 7.78 13.82 -4.64
N ARG A 157 8.30 13.53 -3.42
CA ARG A 157 7.88 14.15 -2.15
C ARG A 157 6.37 14.11 -1.92
N ARG A 158 5.73 13.02 -2.34
CA ARG A 158 4.30 12.77 -2.13
C ARG A 158 3.96 11.29 -2.06
N PRO A 159 2.83 10.90 -1.45
CA PRO A 159 2.30 9.55 -1.59
C PRO A 159 1.99 9.23 -3.06
N ALA A 160 2.04 7.96 -3.40
CA ALA A 160 1.28 7.45 -4.52
C ALA A 160 -0.22 7.42 -4.14
N PHE A 161 -1.11 7.70 -5.08
CA PHE A 161 -2.56 7.78 -4.89
C PHE A 161 -3.33 6.69 -5.66
N LEU A 162 -4.31 6.09 -4.99
CA LEU A 162 -5.37 5.30 -5.60
C LEU A 162 -6.70 6.00 -5.37
N LEU A 163 -7.35 6.48 -6.43
CA LEU A 163 -8.71 7.01 -6.34
C LEU A 163 -9.70 5.86 -6.48
N LYS A 164 -10.46 5.53 -5.44
CA LYS A 164 -11.42 4.41 -5.46
C LYS A 164 -12.85 4.91 -5.37
N THR A 165 -13.67 4.54 -6.34
CA THR A 165 -15.10 4.86 -6.37
C THR A 165 -15.95 3.60 -6.50
N SER A 166 -17.12 3.59 -5.86
CA SER A 166 -18.15 2.56 -6.06
C SER A 166 -19.29 3.17 -6.87
N LEU A 167 -19.75 2.47 -7.89
CA LEU A 167 -20.68 3.00 -8.90
C LEU A 167 -21.91 2.10 -9.06
N SER A 168 -23.08 2.70 -9.26
CA SER A 168 -24.26 2.01 -9.77
C SER A 168 -24.00 1.47 -11.18
N LYS A 169 -24.93 0.68 -11.72
CA LYS A 169 -24.91 0.22 -13.12
C LYS A 169 -24.64 1.35 -14.10
N GLU A 170 -25.33 2.48 -13.90
CA GLU A 170 -25.30 3.67 -14.73
C GLU A 170 -24.02 4.51 -14.55
N GLY A 171 -23.19 4.20 -13.54
CA GLY A 171 -21.93 4.90 -13.28
C GLY A 171 -22.00 6.01 -12.23
N TYR A 172 -23.10 6.12 -11.49
CA TYR A 172 -23.24 7.12 -10.43
C TYR A 172 -22.66 6.61 -9.11
N PHE A 173 -21.87 7.43 -8.42
CA PHE A 173 -21.39 7.08 -7.07
C PHE A 173 -22.39 7.48 -5.98
N SER A 174 -23.40 8.29 -6.33
CA SER A 174 -24.51 8.62 -5.44
C SER A 174 -25.77 8.96 -6.22
N SER A 175 -26.95 8.72 -5.65
CA SER A 175 -28.23 9.24 -6.18
C SER A 175 -28.35 10.76 -6.12
N GLY A 176 -27.52 11.42 -5.31
CA GLY A 176 -27.58 12.86 -5.06
C GLY A 176 -28.57 13.28 -3.97
N GLU A 177 -29.23 12.32 -3.30
CA GLU A 177 -30.18 12.60 -2.21
C GLU A 177 -29.50 12.98 -0.88
N GLY A 178 -28.16 12.93 -0.82
CA GLY A 178 -27.40 13.30 0.37
C GLY A 178 -27.49 12.27 1.51
N LEU A 179 -27.83 11.03 1.17
CA LEU A 179 -27.92 9.89 2.08
C LEU A 179 -26.72 8.96 1.91
N ARG A 180 -26.46 8.15 2.95
CA ARG A 180 -25.45 7.09 2.90
C ARG A 180 -25.95 5.93 2.03
N GLU A 181 -25.20 5.58 1.01
CA GLU A 181 -25.59 4.57 0.02
C GLU A 181 -24.60 3.39 -0.01
N LYS A 182 -25.14 2.17 0.10
CA LYS A 182 -24.34 0.95 -0.06
C LYS A 182 -24.47 0.44 -1.50
N ILE A 183 -23.37 0.51 -2.24
CA ILE A 183 -23.31 0.14 -3.67
C ILE A 183 -22.59 -1.19 -3.88
N SER A 184 -21.41 -1.37 -3.26
CA SER A 184 -20.59 -2.57 -3.41
C SER A 184 -21.20 -3.79 -2.73
N SER A 185 -20.96 -4.96 -3.32
CA SER A 185 -21.26 -6.27 -2.76
C SER A 185 -20.44 -6.57 -1.51
N SER A 186 -20.94 -7.52 -0.70
CA SER A 186 -20.20 -8.06 0.45
C SER A 186 -18.84 -8.65 0.07
N GLU A 187 -18.75 -9.25 -1.12
CA GLU A 187 -17.54 -9.83 -1.66
C GLU A 187 -16.52 -8.74 -1.93
N SER A 188 -16.90 -7.65 -2.59
CA SER A 188 -16.04 -6.47 -2.75
C SER A 188 -15.61 -5.86 -1.42
N ASP A 189 -16.49 -5.84 -0.42
CA ASP A 189 -16.16 -5.30 0.91
C ASP A 189 -14.98 -6.06 1.55
N VAL A 190 -14.83 -7.37 1.29
CA VAL A 190 -13.70 -8.17 1.77
C VAL A 190 -12.38 -7.72 1.16
N PHE A 191 -12.33 -7.58 -0.17
CA PHE A 191 -11.12 -7.18 -0.89
C PHE A 191 -10.77 -5.70 -0.67
N VAL A 192 -11.78 -4.83 -0.57
CA VAL A 192 -11.57 -3.43 -0.15
C VAL A 192 -11.00 -3.39 1.26
N SER A 193 -11.47 -4.21 2.20
CA SER A 193 -10.89 -4.27 3.54
C SER A 193 -9.40 -4.68 3.48
N MET A 194 -9.05 -5.70 2.69
CA MET A 194 -7.64 -6.06 2.51
C MET A 194 -6.85 -4.93 1.83
N LEU A 195 -7.40 -4.24 0.83
CA LEU A 195 -6.75 -3.09 0.21
C LEU A 195 -6.43 -1.99 1.25
N ARG A 196 -7.34 -1.75 2.20
CA ARG A 196 -7.10 -0.83 3.32
C ARG A 196 -5.93 -1.26 4.21
N ALA A 197 -5.71 -2.56 4.39
CA ALA A 197 -4.53 -3.08 5.09
C ALA A 197 -3.22 -2.90 4.30
N LYS A 198 -3.30 -2.56 3.00
CA LYS A 198 -2.16 -2.44 2.08
C LYS A 198 -1.81 -1.01 1.70
N VAL A 199 -2.39 -0.03 2.36
CA VAL A 199 -2.07 1.39 2.17
C VAL A 199 -1.68 2.04 3.48
N ASP A 200 -0.83 3.07 3.40
CA ASP A 200 -0.37 3.79 4.59
C ASP A 200 -1.46 4.71 5.15
N ALA A 201 -2.28 5.28 4.27
CA ALA A 201 -3.34 6.19 4.65
C ALA A 201 -4.61 6.02 3.79
N ILE A 202 -5.76 6.35 4.38
CA ILE A 202 -7.03 6.51 3.68
C ILE A 202 -7.55 7.92 3.90
N LEU A 203 -7.87 8.60 2.80
CA LEU A 203 -8.30 9.99 2.79
C LEU A 203 -9.76 10.07 2.33
N VAL A 204 -10.57 10.86 3.05
CA VAL A 204 -11.95 11.20 2.65
C VAL A 204 -12.22 12.69 2.75
N GLY A 205 -13.12 13.16 1.88
CA GLY A 205 -13.52 14.56 1.83
C GLY A 205 -14.58 14.95 2.88
N PRO A 206 -14.85 16.26 3.03
CA PRO A 206 -15.79 16.78 4.04
C PRO A 206 -17.21 16.22 3.95
N ASN A 207 -17.70 15.98 2.72
CA ASN A 207 -19.06 15.46 2.52
C ASN A 207 -19.19 14.00 2.97
N THR A 208 -18.16 13.18 2.78
CA THR A 208 -18.16 11.79 3.27
C THR A 208 -18.14 11.75 4.78
N VAL A 209 -17.39 12.63 5.45
CA VAL A 209 -17.45 12.77 6.92
C VAL A 209 -18.86 13.14 7.38
N ARG A 210 -19.49 14.13 6.72
CA ARG A 210 -20.81 14.64 7.06
C ARG A 210 -21.94 13.62 6.88
N VAL A 211 -21.87 12.78 5.84
CA VAL A 211 -22.97 11.89 5.44
C VAL A 211 -22.80 10.47 5.98
N ASP A 212 -21.57 9.96 6.02
CA ASP A 212 -21.34 8.51 6.18
C ASP A 212 -20.84 8.09 7.56
N ASP A 213 -20.38 9.05 8.39
CA ASP A 213 -19.64 8.80 9.62
C ASP A 213 -18.57 7.69 9.43
N PRO A 214 -17.62 7.85 8.49
CA PRO A 214 -16.81 6.74 8.01
C PRO A 214 -15.84 6.21 9.10
N GLY A 215 -15.69 4.89 9.17
CA GLY A 215 -14.71 4.25 10.07
C GLY A 215 -13.29 4.21 9.50
N LEU A 216 -13.16 3.94 8.20
CA LEU A 216 -11.91 3.82 7.42
C LEU A 216 -10.87 2.86 8.00
N ASP A 217 -11.25 2.01 8.96
CA ASP A 217 -10.37 1.03 9.56
C ASP A 217 -10.26 -0.23 8.70
N PHE A 218 -9.13 -0.92 8.84
CA PHE A 218 -9.02 -2.30 8.38
C PHE A 218 -9.79 -3.19 9.37
N ARG A 219 -10.65 -4.05 8.84
CA ARG A 219 -11.40 -5.04 9.63
C ARG A 219 -11.22 -6.41 9.02
N ILE A 220 -10.89 -7.38 9.85
CA ILE A 220 -10.78 -8.76 9.41
C ILE A 220 -12.15 -9.24 8.91
N PRO A 221 -12.23 -9.72 7.65
CA PRO A 221 -13.42 -10.38 7.13
C PRO A 221 -13.81 -11.57 8.02
N SER A 222 -15.11 -11.77 8.22
CA SER A 222 -15.62 -12.92 9.01
C SER A 222 -15.30 -14.28 8.36
N SER A 223 -15.08 -14.30 7.04
CA SER A 223 -14.71 -15.49 6.29
C SER A 223 -13.81 -15.13 5.12
N LEU A 224 -12.98 -16.08 4.71
CA LEU A 224 -12.20 -15.98 3.48
C LEU A 224 -13.12 -15.93 2.24
N PRO A 225 -12.73 -15.19 1.19
CA PRO A 225 -13.34 -15.35 -0.13
C PRO A 225 -13.23 -16.81 -0.59
N LYS A 226 -14.29 -17.34 -1.21
CA LYS A 226 -14.30 -18.73 -1.72
C LYS A 226 -13.26 -18.96 -2.83
N ALA A 227 -12.92 -17.92 -3.59
CA ALA A 227 -11.89 -17.94 -4.61
C ALA A 227 -11.35 -16.52 -4.87
N ALA A 228 -10.12 -16.43 -5.38
CA ALA A 228 -9.59 -15.19 -5.94
C ALA A 228 -10.34 -14.81 -7.23
N PRO A 229 -10.67 -13.53 -7.45
CA PRO A 229 -11.24 -13.04 -8.70
C PRO A 229 -10.34 -13.35 -9.90
N LYS A 230 -10.98 -13.60 -11.04
CA LYS A 230 -10.26 -13.73 -12.30
C LYS A 230 -10.08 -12.33 -12.89
N ILE A 231 -8.83 -11.86 -12.91
CA ILE A 231 -8.42 -10.67 -13.67
C ILE A 231 -8.50 -10.98 -15.16
N LEU A 232 -9.12 -10.08 -15.90
CA LEU A 232 -9.27 -10.07 -17.35
C LEU A 232 -8.56 -8.82 -17.88
N ASP A 233 -7.62 -9.00 -18.81
CA ASP A 233 -6.92 -7.89 -19.45
C ASP A 233 -7.92 -6.94 -20.13
N GLY A 234 -7.61 -5.64 -20.10
CA GLY A 234 -8.34 -4.65 -20.88
C GLY A 234 -8.18 -4.91 -22.39
N ALA A 235 -9.02 -4.29 -23.21
CA ALA A 235 -9.02 -4.45 -24.68
C ALA A 235 -7.74 -3.94 -25.38
N VAL A 236 -6.68 -3.61 -24.63
CA VAL A 236 -5.40 -3.09 -25.12
C VAL A 236 -4.31 -4.05 -24.64
N ASN A 237 -3.95 -5.00 -25.53
CA ASN A 237 -2.92 -6.04 -25.39
C ASN A 237 -3.24 -7.27 -24.52
N SER A 238 -3.87 -8.26 -25.15
CA SER A 238 -4.08 -9.64 -24.66
C SER A 238 -2.80 -10.49 -24.46
N ASN A 239 -1.61 -9.89 -24.50
CA ASN A 239 -0.31 -10.57 -24.33
C ASN A 239 0.42 -10.13 -23.05
N ILE A 240 -0.24 -9.36 -22.20
CA ILE A 240 0.36 -8.78 -21.00
C ILE A 240 0.00 -9.68 -19.80
N GLY A 241 0.89 -10.61 -19.42
CA GLY A 241 0.69 -11.40 -18.21
C GLY A 241 0.64 -10.53 -16.95
N ARG A 242 0.04 -11.05 -15.84
CA ARG A 242 -0.07 -10.38 -14.53
C ARG A 242 1.24 -9.81 -13.94
N ASN A 243 2.39 -10.22 -14.47
CA ASN A 243 3.71 -9.76 -14.02
C ASN A 243 4.10 -8.36 -14.51
N SER A 244 3.33 -7.79 -15.44
CA SER A 244 3.63 -6.50 -16.06
C SER A 244 3.04 -5.29 -15.34
N TYR A 245 2.00 -5.46 -14.51
CA TYR A 245 1.30 -4.35 -13.88
C TYR A 245 2.19 -3.75 -12.79
N LYS A 246 2.25 -2.42 -12.75
CA LYS A 246 3.14 -1.62 -11.88
C LYS A 246 2.31 -0.68 -11.01
N GLY A 247 2.93 -0.14 -9.96
CA GLY A 247 2.27 0.82 -9.08
C GLY A 247 1.03 0.24 -8.42
N PHE A 248 0.01 1.08 -8.24
CA PHE A 248 -1.28 0.62 -7.70
C PHE A 248 -1.97 -0.43 -8.57
N SER A 249 -1.77 -0.42 -9.88
CA SER A 249 -2.34 -1.44 -10.77
C SER A 249 -1.82 -2.83 -10.41
N GLY A 250 -0.51 -2.93 -10.19
CA GLY A 250 0.13 -4.13 -9.67
C GLY A 250 -0.37 -4.50 -8.28
N LEU A 251 -0.35 -3.55 -7.33
CA LEU A 251 -0.75 -3.81 -5.95
C LEU A 251 -2.20 -4.31 -5.83
N VAL A 252 -3.15 -3.70 -6.53
CA VAL A 252 -4.55 -4.12 -6.47
C VAL A 252 -4.73 -5.51 -7.10
N SER A 253 -4.01 -5.82 -8.18
CA SER A 253 -3.96 -7.20 -8.72
C SER A 253 -3.49 -8.20 -7.67
N GLU A 254 -2.43 -7.88 -6.91
CA GLU A 254 -1.94 -8.74 -5.84
C GLU A 254 -2.93 -8.83 -4.65
N VAL A 255 -3.67 -7.77 -4.34
CA VAL A 255 -4.77 -7.84 -3.36
C VAL A 255 -5.82 -8.86 -3.81
N LEU A 256 -6.22 -8.87 -5.08
CA LEU A 256 -7.18 -9.86 -5.60
C LEU A 256 -6.62 -11.29 -5.53
N GLY A 257 -5.31 -11.48 -5.77
CA GLY A 257 -4.66 -12.78 -5.72
C GLY A 257 -4.45 -13.32 -4.29
N TYR A 258 -3.93 -12.50 -3.38
CA TYR A 258 -3.51 -12.95 -2.06
C TYR A 258 -4.59 -12.89 -0.98
N SER A 259 -5.67 -12.12 -1.17
CA SER A 259 -6.74 -12.01 -0.14
C SER A 259 -7.49 -13.32 0.13
N SER A 260 -7.43 -14.29 -0.79
CA SER A 260 -8.04 -15.62 -0.61
C SER A 260 -7.06 -16.67 -0.06
N HIS A 261 -5.79 -16.31 0.18
CA HIS A 261 -4.79 -17.26 0.69
C HIS A 261 -4.95 -17.44 2.21
N PRO A 262 -5.14 -18.68 2.72
CA PRO A 262 -5.38 -18.91 4.14
C PRO A 262 -4.26 -18.42 5.05
N GLU A 263 -3.00 -18.62 4.66
CA GLU A 263 -1.83 -18.17 5.43
C GLU A 263 -1.78 -16.64 5.51
N VAL A 264 -1.96 -15.96 4.38
CA VAL A 264 -2.00 -14.49 4.33
C VAL A 264 -3.11 -13.95 5.22
N PHE A 265 -4.32 -14.52 5.13
CA PHE A 265 -5.43 -14.13 5.99
C PHE A 265 -5.12 -14.33 7.48
N GLN A 266 -4.53 -15.46 7.85
CA GLN A 266 -4.15 -15.75 9.22
C GLN A 266 -3.13 -14.72 9.75
N ILE A 267 -2.12 -14.36 8.95
CA ILE A 267 -1.14 -13.32 9.32
C ILE A 267 -1.84 -11.97 9.59
N HIS A 268 -2.75 -11.55 8.71
CA HIS A 268 -3.47 -10.28 8.89
C HIS A 268 -4.38 -10.31 10.11
N LYS A 269 -4.99 -11.46 10.40
CA LYS A 269 -5.82 -11.65 11.59
C LYS A 269 -5.00 -11.54 12.87
N GLU A 270 -3.83 -12.17 12.92
CA GLU A 270 -2.94 -12.11 14.09
C GLU A 270 -2.34 -10.72 14.29
N LYS A 271 -2.04 -10.02 13.19
CA LYS A 271 -1.40 -8.70 13.18
C LYS A 271 -2.37 -7.56 12.85
N GLU A 272 -3.67 -7.71 13.13
CA GLU A 272 -4.72 -6.77 12.71
C GLU A 272 -4.42 -5.32 13.13
N LYS A 273 -3.91 -5.13 14.35
CA LYS A 273 -3.57 -3.81 14.92
C LYS A 273 -2.43 -3.11 14.17
N ASP A 274 -1.54 -3.89 13.57
CA ASP A 274 -0.37 -3.37 12.86
C ASP A 274 -0.69 -2.95 11.43
N TYR A 275 -1.63 -3.63 10.77
CA TYR A 275 -2.10 -3.31 9.41
C TYR A 275 -3.11 -2.15 9.33
N GLN A 276 -3.25 -1.35 10.39
CA GLN A 276 -4.23 -0.26 10.41
C GLN A 276 -3.71 0.98 9.66
N PRO A 277 -4.37 1.41 8.56
CA PRO A 277 -3.99 2.61 7.84
C PRO A 277 -4.25 3.86 8.69
N LEU A 278 -3.49 4.93 8.44
CA LEU A 278 -3.80 6.24 8.99
C LEU A 278 -5.12 6.75 8.38
N ARG A 279 -6.07 7.10 9.24
CA ARG A 279 -7.38 7.60 8.81
C ARG A 279 -7.33 9.13 8.72
N VAL A 280 -7.32 9.65 7.50
CA VAL A 280 -7.12 11.07 7.23
C VAL A 280 -8.45 11.71 6.82
N PHE A 281 -8.87 12.73 7.57
CA PHE A 281 -10.16 13.38 7.37
C PHE A 281 -9.99 14.85 7.02
N PHE A 282 -10.53 15.25 5.88
CA PHE A 282 -10.78 16.65 5.57
C PHE A 282 -12.12 17.02 6.20
N LEU A 283 -12.09 17.84 7.25
CA LEU A 283 -13.29 18.06 8.04
C LEU A 283 -14.23 19.10 7.41
N PRO A 284 -15.57 18.89 7.49
CA PRO A 284 -16.55 19.91 7.17
C PRO A 284 -16.55 21.01 8.25
N ASP A 285 -17.59 21.83 8.25
CA ASP A 285 -17.86 22.69 9.40
C ASP A 285 -18.08 21.84 10.65
N GLN A 286 -17.63 22.31 11.83
CA GLN A 286 -17.75 21.54 13.07
C GLN A 286 -19.19 21.14 13.41
N ASN A 287 -20.17 21.98 13.06
CA ASN A 287 -21.59 21.71 13.32
C ASN A 287 -22.16 20.63 12.40
N SER A 288 -21.42 20.24 11.36
CA SER A 288 -21.76 19.15 10.44
C SER A 288 -21.12 17.82 10.83
N ILE A 289 -20.40 17.75 11.96
CA ILE A 289 -19.74 16.54 12.43
C ILE A 289 -20.60 15.92 13.52
N SER A 290 -21.04 14.68 13.30
CA SER A 290 -21.87 13.97 14.26
C SER A 290 -21.05 13.48 15.46
N GLN A 291 -21.70 13.32 16.61
CA GLN A 291 -21.09 12.66 17.77
C GLN A 291 -20.75 11.19 17.46
N ASN A 292 -21.59 10.51 16.66
CA ASN A 292 -21.36 9.14 16.22
C ASN A 292 -20.04 8.99 15.45
N PHE A 293 -19.68 9.97 14.61
CA PHE A 293 -18.38 9.98 13.93
C PHE A 293 -17.23 10.01 14.94
N LEU A 294 -17.28 10.94 15.91
CA LEU A 294 -16.24 11.11 16.93
C LEU A 294 -16.10 9.88 17.83
N GLU A 295 -17.22 9.34 18.32
CA GLU A 295 -17.27 8.11 19.11
C GLU A 295 -16.72 6.92 18.33
N LYS A 296 -17.07 6.78 17.06
CA LYS A 296 -16.55 5.71 16.19
C LYS A 296 -15.03 5.82 16.01
N GLN A 297 -14.50 7.03 15.81
CA GLN A 297 -13.06 7.23 15.71
C GLN A 297 -12.35 6.85 17.03
N LYS A 298 -12.93 7.23 18.17
CA LYS A 298 -12.46 6.89 19.52
C LYS A 298 -12.44 5.37 19.73
N ASN A 299 -13.55 4.69 19.48
CA ASN A 299 -13.68 3.24 19.66
C ASN A 299 -12.67 2.47 18.81
N ILE A 300 -12.41 2.92 17.58
CA ILE A 300 -11.38 2.31 16.73
C ILE A 300 -9.99 2.55 17.33
N ASN A 301 -9.65 3.77 17.76
CA ASN A 301 -8.35 4.06 18.40
C ASN A 301 -8.13 3.20 19.66
N GLU A 302 -9.18 3.00 20.46
CA GLU A 302 -9.15 2.14 21.65
C GLU A 302 -8.94 0.66 21.26
N ARG A 303 -9.68 0.15 20.27
CA ARG A 303 -9.55 -1.22 19.74
C ARG A 303 -8.14 -1.54 19.25
N ILE A 304 -7.48 -0.56 18.62
CA ILE A 304 -6.14 -0.73 18.04
C ILE A 304 -5.03 -0.24 18.98
N GLU A 305 -5.39 0.27 20.16
CA GLU A 305 -4.50 0.76 21.22
C GLU A 305 -3.52 1.87 20.76
N LYS A 306 -3.93 2.70 19.80
CA LYS A 306 -3.15 3.86 19.32
C LYS A 306 -4.03 4.94 18.72
N LYS A 307 -3.59 6.20 18.81
CA LYS A 307 -4.13 7.28 17.99
C LYS A 307 -3.73 7.04 16.54
N ASN A 308 -4.70 6.88 15.64
CA ASN A 308 -4.45 6.58 14.24
C ASN A 308 -5.41 7.32 13.30
N ALA A 309 -5.79 8.53 13.68
CA ALA A 309 -6.47 9.49 12.81
C ALA A 309 -5.57 10.70 12.54
N ALA A 310 -5.89 11.49 11.52
CA ALA A 310 -5.31 12.80 11.24
C ALA A 310 -6.38 13.70 10.61
N PHE A 311 -6.28 15.00 10.87
CA PHE A 311 -7.35 15.94 10.50
C PHE A 311 -6.78 17.17 9.78
N PHE A 312 -7.33 17.43 8.60
CA PHE A 312 -7.21 18.69 7.90
C PHE A 312 -8.43 19.57 8.23
N LEU A 313 -8.15 20.81 8.60
CA LEU A 313 -9.14 21.85 8.91
C LEU A 313 -9.10 22.91 7.80
N ASP A 314 -10.27 23.35 7.34
CA ASP A 314 -10.36 24.40 6.34
C ASP A 314 -9.97 25.74 7.00
N GLU A 315 -8.96 26.42 6.45
CA GLU A 315 -8.47 27.69 6.98
C GLU A 315 -9.56 28.76 7.06
N LYS A 316 -10.55 28.69 6.17
CA LYS A 316 -11.66 29.64 6.05
C LYS A 316 -12.73 29.44 7.13
N LYS A 317 -12.62 28.37 7.93
CA LYS A 317 -13.57 28.04 8.99
C LYS A 317 -13.00 28.31 10.37
N SER A 318 -13.92 28.52 11.30
CA SER A 318 -13.63 28.68 12.72
C SER A 318 -14.02 27.42 13.47
N TYR A 319 -13.18 27.01 14.39
CA TYR A 319 -13.35 25.81 15.20
C TYR A 319 -13.17 26.20 16.67
N ASP A 320 -14.10 25.80 17.53
CA ASP A 320 -14.00 26.10 18.96
C ASP A 320 -12.96 25.21 19.66
N SER A 321 -12.45 25.69 20.79
CA SER A 321 -11.37 25.02 21.53
C SER A 321 -11.76 23.62 22.04
N ASN A 322 -13.03 23.40 22.39
CA ASN A 322 -13.48 22.09 22.89
C ASN A 322 -13.49 21.06 21.75
N PHE A 323 -13.96 21.47 20.58
CA PHE A 323 -13.92 20.65 19.38
C PHE A 323 -12.47 20.32 18.98
N LEU A 324 -11.59 21.32 18.92
CA LEU A 324 -10.18 21.13 18.59
C LEU A 324 -9.49 20.16 19.56
N ASN A 325 -9.72 20.30 20.86
CA ASN A 325 -9.19 19.38 21.87
C ASN A 325 -9.70 17.94 21.65
N THR A 326 -10.98 17.79 21.29
CA THR A 326 -11.58 16.48 21.02
C THR A 326 -10.90 15.78 19.85
N ILE A 327 -10.77 16.45 18.71
CA ILE A 327 -10.14 15.83 17.52
C ILE A 327 -8.62 15.66 17.68
N GLN A 328 -7.93 16.55 18.42
CA GLN A 328 -6.52 16.38 18.73
C GLN A 328 -6.27 15.14 19.61
N ASN A 329 -7.21 14.78 20.48
CA ASN A 329 -7.15 13.56 21.27
C ASN A 329 -7.33 12.28 20.43
N LEU A 330 -7.96 12.38 19.26
CA LEU A 330 -8.07 11.28 18.29
C LEU A 330 -6.86 11.20 17.34
N SER A 331 -6.19 12.33 17.13
CA SER A 331 -5.17 12.51 16.11
C SER A 331 -3.80 11.99 16.53
N LYS A 332 -3.13 11.29 15.61
CA LYS A 332 -1.71 10.91 15.71
C LYS A 332 -0.78 12.12 15.52
N PHE A 333 -1.21 13.08 14.69
CA PHE A 333 -0.44 14.25 14.29
C PHE A 333 -1.09 15.54 14.81
N PRO A 334 -0.37 16.68 14.79
CA PRO A 334 -1.00 17.99 14.97
C PRO A 334 -2.14 18.22 13.98
N LEU A 335 -3.12 19.04 14.36
CA LEU A 335 -4.19 19.46 13.46
C LEU A 335 -3.63 20.40 12.39
N GLU A 336 -3.95 20.14 11.13
CA GLU A 336 -3.41 20.91 10.00
C GLU A 336 -4.49 21.84 9.45
N LYS A 337 -4.36 23.13 9.75
CA LYS A 337 -5.26 24.17 9.21
C LYS A 337 -4.68 24.72 7.91
N VAL A 338 -5.34 24.43 6.79
CA VAL A 338 -4.84 24.75 5.45
C VAL A 338 -5.98 25.18 4.51
N SER A 339 -5.64 25.91 3.45
CA SER A 339 -6.52 26.06 2.32
C SER A 339 -6.73 24.72 1.63
N PHE A 340 -7.98 24.27 1.54
CA PHE A 340 -8.32 23.01 0.88
C PHE A 340 -8.08 23.01 -0.64
N SER A 341 -7.83 24.18 -1.23
CA SER A 341 -7.37 24.32 -2.61
C SER A 341 -5.84 24.33 -2.77
N ASP A 342 -5.09 24.46 -1.67
CA ASP A 342 -3.62 24.44 -1.69
C ASP A 342 -3.11 23.00 -1.64
N ILE A 343 -3.10 22.37 -2.82
CA ILE A 343 -2.63 20.99 -2.97
C ILE A 343 -1.16 20.84 -2.57
N SER A 344 -0.31 21.85 -2.83
CA SER A 344 1.11 21.81 -2.50
C SER A 344 1.30 21.68 -0.99
N ARG A 345 0.60 22.51 -0.21
CA ARG A 345 0.65 22.43 1.26
C ARG A 345 0.12 21.09 1.77
N ILE A 346 -0.95 20.57 1.18
CA ILE A 346 -1.50 19.25 1.54
C ILE A 346 -0.47 18.13 1.29
N LEU A 347 0.20 18.15 0.13
CA LEU A 347 1.22 17.15 -0.20
C LEU A 347 2.45 17.25 0.72
N GLU A 348 2.89 18.45 1.09
CA GLU A 348 3.95 18.66 2.07
C GLU A 348 3.62 18.04 3.42
N VAL A 349 2.38 18.23 3.90
CA VAL A 349 1.90 17.65 5.15
C VAL A 349 1.90 16.12 5.05
N LEU A 350 1.29 15.55 4.00
CA LEU A 350 1.24 14.10 3.81
C LEU A 350 2.64 13.48 3.71
N HIS A 351 3.58 14.17 3.06
CA HIS A 351 4.98 13.77 3.00
C HIS A 351 5.66 13.82 4.37
N SER A 352 5.41 14.87 5.16
CA SER A 352 5.94 15.02 6.53
C SER A 352 5.44 13.94 7.48
N TRP A 353 4.26 13.36 7.21
CA TRP A 353 3.70 12.21 7.93
C TRP A 353 4.23 10.86 7.44
N GLU A 354 5.19 10.87 6.52
CA GLU A 354 5.87 9.70 5.99
C GLU A 354 4.97 8.71 5.23
N ILE A 355 3.90 9.21 4.60
CA ILE A 355 2.94 8.38 3.87
C ILE A 355 3.50 8.01 2.49
N ASN A 356 3.67 6.70 2.24
CA ASN A 356 4.10 6.18 0.94
C ASN A 356 2.92 6.02 -0.03
N THR A 357 1.79 5.51 0.46
CA THR A 357 0.60 5.20 -0.34
C THR A 357 -0.68 5.72 0.31
N ALA A 358 -1.56 6.30 -0.50
CA ALA A 358 -2.81 6.88 -0.04
C ALA A 358 -3.98 6.37 -0.89
N LEU A 359 -4.96 5.76 -0.23
CA LEU A 359 -6.25 5.42 -0.82
C LEU A 359 -7.22 6.58 -0.61
N VAL A 360 -7.74 7.13 -1.69
CA VAL A 360 -8.75 8.20 -1.66
C VAL A 360 -10.11 7.56 -1.90
N GLU A 361 -10.99 7.65 -0.91
CA GLU A 361 -12.37 7.18 -1.00
C GLU A 361 -13.33 8.37 -0.81
N GLY A 362 -14.56 8.22 -1.31
CA GLY A 362 -15.65 9.09 -0.90
C GLY A 362 -15.68 10.48 -1.55
N GLY A 363 -16.60 10.63 -2.51
CA GLY A 363 -17.01 11.90 -3.09
C GLY A 363 -15.98 12.58 -4.01
N ASN A 364 -16.47 13.53 -4.81
CA ASN A 364 -15.64 14.20 -5.84
C ASN A 364 -14.64 15.22 -5.30
N PHE A 365 -14.73 15.66 -4.04
CA PHE A 365 -13.84 16.71 -3.54
C PHE A 365 -12.37 16.33 -3.69
N LEU A 366 -11.97 15.17 -3.17
CA LEU A 366 -10.59 14.71 -3.27
C LEU A 366 -10.24 14.17 -4.66
N TYR A 367 -11.21 13.67 -5.42
CA TYR A 367 -10.95 13.24 -6.80
C TYR A 367 -10.57 14.43 -7.67
N LYS A 368 -11.32 15.54 -7.60
CA LYS A 368 -10.95 16.78 -8.29
C LYS A 368 -9.57 17.25 -7.86
N LEU A 369 -9.33 17.31 -6.54
CA LEU A 369 -8.06 17.78 -5.99
C LEU A 369 -6.88 16.96 -6.51
N PHE A 370 -6.91 15.64 -6.38
CA PHE A 370 -5.76 14.79 -6.69
C PHE A 370 -5.69 14.29 -8.14
N SER A 371 -6.79 14.30 -8.90
CA SER A 371 -6.78 13.78 -10.28
C SER A 371 -5.82 14.53 -11.19
N HIS A 372 -5.52 15.79 -10.91
CA HIS A 372 -4.59 16.61 -11.70
C HIS A 372 -3.11 16.25 -11.52
N ILE A 373 -2.76 15.50 -10.47
CA ILE A 373 -1.38 15.18 -10.11
C ILE A 373 -1.05 13.69 -10.22
N LEU A 374 -2.01 12.88 -10.70
CA LEU A 374 -1.79 11.45 -10.93
C LEU A 374 -0.69 11.26 -11.98
N SER A 375 0.17 10.28 -11.72
CA SER A 375 1.32 9.87 -12.51
C SER A 375 1.27 8.36 -12.78
N GLU A 376 2.32 7.81 -13.40
CA GLU A 376 2.37 6.40 -13.83
C GLU A 376 2.13 5.35 -12.72
N ASP A 377 2.50 5.62 -11.48
CA ASP A 377 2.35 4.66 -10.37
C ASP A 377 1.00 4.80 -9.65
N ASP A 378 0.27 5.87 -9.96
CA ASP A 378 -1.05 6.16 -9.42
C ASP A 378 -2.14 5.48 -10.27
N ALA A 379 -3.33 5.27 -9.72
CA ALA A 379 -4.43 4.63 -10.44
C ALA A 379 -5.82 5.09 -9.98
N ILE A 380 -6.82 4.73 -10.78
CA ILE A 380 -8.24 4.86 -10.45
C ILE A 380 -8.86 3.46 -10.46
N LEU A 381 -9.55 3.12 -9.38
CA LEU A 381 -10.34 1.90 -9.23
C LEU A 381 -11.83 2.25 -9.22
N GLN A 382 -12.56 1.78 -10.22
CA GLN A 382 -14.02 1.85 -10.26
C GLN A 382 -14.59 0.48 -9.90
N ILE A 383 -15.43 0.40 -8.86
CA ILE A 383 -16.16 -0.81 -8.49
C ILE A 383 -17.61 -0.62 -8.90
N ARG A 384 -17.99 -1.18 -10.05
CA ARG A 384 -19.33 -1.04 -10.63
C ARG A 384 -20.23 -2.19 -10.21
N SER A 385 -21.34 -1.88 -9.56
CA SER A 385 -22.34 -2.87 -9.17
C SER A 385 -23.21 -3.28 -10.35
N ASN A 386 -23.47 -4.57 -10.50
CA ASN A 386 -24.46 -5.12 -11.43
C ASN A 386 -25.84 -5.31 -10.78
N THR A 387 -26.05 -4.84 -9.55
CA THR A 387 -27.31 -5.02 -8.80
C THR A 387 -27.91 -3.70 -8.33
N VAL A 388 -27.09 -2.69 -8.06
CA VAL A 388 -27.54 -1.36 -7.63
C VAL A 388 -27.71 -0.43 -8.82
N SER A 389 -28.86 0.23 -8.91
CA SER A 389 -29.23 1.15 -10.00
C SER A 389 -29.68 2.49 -9.43
N PHE A 390 -29.17 3.56 -10.01
CA PHE A 390 -29.61 4.93 -9.76
C PHE A 390 -30.07 5.54 -11.09
N PRO A 391 -31.37 5.85 -11.26
CA PRO A 391 -31.89 6.43 -12.52
C PRO A 391 -31.25 7.77 -12.89
N LYS A 392 -30.78 8.50 -11.88
CA LYS A 392 -30.03 9.75 -11.96
C LYS A 392 -29.11 9.82 -10.76
N GLY A 393 -28.04 10.61 -10.85
CA GLY A 393 -27.13 10.74 -9.74
C GLY A 393 -25.94 11.63 -10.04
N ILE A 394 -24.93 11.52 -9.18
CA ILE A 394 -23.67 12.24 -9.30
C ILE A 394 -22.63 11.29 -9.89
N LEU A 395 -22.05 11.68 -11.03
CA LEU A 395 -20.94 10.98 -11.66
C LEU A 395 -19.63 11.31 -10.94
N PRO A 396 -18.69 10.36 -10.89
CA PRO A 396 -17.38 10.66 -10.36
C PRO A 396 -16.66 11.67 -11.27
N GLU A 397 -15.88 12.57 -10.68
CA GLU A 397 -15.26 13.68 -11.40
C GLU A 397 -13.75 13.68 -11.19
N TRP A 398 -13.02 13.50 -12.27
CA TRP A 398 -11.56 13.57 -12.36
C TRP A 398 -11.15 14.20 -13.69
N LYS A 399 -9.94 14.76 -13.75
CA LYS A 399 -9.37 15.23 -15.01
C LYS A 399 -8.84 14.08 -15.86
N GLY A 400 -8.95 14.21 -17.18
CA GLY A 400 -8.42 13.27 -18.15
C GLY A 400 -9.38 12.15 -18.52
N LYS A 401 -9.02 11.39 -19.56
CA LYS A 401 -9.80 10.24 -20.00
C LYS A 401 -9.35 9.01 -19.23
N PHE A 402 -10.30 8.32 -18.60
CA PHE A 402 -10.03 7.02 -17.98
C PHE A 402 -9.67 5.99 -19.06
N SER A 403 -8.48 5.41 -18.92
CA SER A 403 -7.97 4.31 -19.72
C SER A 403 -7.86 3.08 -18.83
N MET A 404 -8.73 2.10 -19.07
CA MET A 404 -8.77 0.85 -18.32
C MET A 404 -7.55 -0.01 -18.68
N GLU A 405 -6.86 -0.52 -17.68
CA GLU A 405 -5.74 -1.47 -17.83
C GLU A 405 -6.24 -2.90 -17.74
N TRP A 406 -7.06 -3.19 -16.74
CA TRP A 406 -7.66 -4.50 -16.54
C TRP A 406 -8.95 -4.39 -15.75
N LYS A 407 -9.71 -5.48 -15.76
CA LYS A 407 -10.92 -5.62 -14.97
C LYS A 407 -11.00 -6.98 -14.27
N ALA A 408 -11.80 -7.07 -13.22
CA ALA A 408 -12.03 -8.33 -12.51
C ALA A 408 -13.49 -8.42 -12.05
N GLU A 409 -14.07 -9.60 -12.18
CA GLU A 409 -15.41 -9.88 -11.66
C GLU A 409 -15.32 -10.38 -10.22
N LEU A 410 -16.07 -9.76 -9.31
CA LEU A 410 -16.08 -10.10 -7.89
C LEU A 410 -17.50 -10.01 -7.33
N GLY A 411 -18.09 -11.17 -7.07
CA GLY A 411 -19.50 -11.24 -6.64
C GLY A 411 -20.42 -10.64 -7.69
N SER A 412 -21.23 -9.65 -7.30
CA SER A 412 -22.08 -8.89 -8.22
C SER A 412 -21.41 -7.65 -8.81
N ASP A 413 -20.13 -7.42 -8.56
CA ASP A 413 -19.43 -6.20 -8.98
C ASP A 413 -18.38 -6.47 -10.06
N LEU A 414 -18.13 -5.45 -10.87
CA LEU A 414 -17.01 -5.36 -11.79
C LEU A 414 -16.01 -4.34 -11.26
N TRP A 415 -14.79 -4.80 -10.99
CA TRP A 415 -13.66 -3.93 -10.68
C TRP A 415 -13.00 -3.54 -11.99
N GLU A 416 -12.95 -2.24 -12.28
CA GLU A 416 -12.30 -1.67 -13.44
C GLU A 416 -11.15 -0.79 -12.94
N LEU A 417 -9.91 -1.21 -13.20
CA LEU A 417 -8.74 -0.46 -12.80
C LEU A 417 -8.07 0.15 -14.02
N GLY A 418 -7.67 1.41 -13.88
CA GLY A 418 -7.07 2.14 -14.97
C GLY A 418 -6.34 3.39 -14.49
N ARG A 419 -5.89 4.17 -15.46
CA ARG A 419 -5.23 5.46 -15.27
C ARG A 419 -5.99 6.55 -16.00
N CYS A 420 -5.80 7.80 -15.61
CA CYS A 420 -6.19 8.93 -16.46
C CYS A 420 -5.01 9.36 -17.30
N SER A 421 -5.17 9.42 -18.63
CA SER A 421 -4.21 10.16 -19.45
C SER A 421 -4.40 11.66 -19.17
N GLN A 422 -3.28 12.35 -18.91
CA GLN A 422 -3.27 13.80 -18.66
C GLN A 422 -3.10 14.60 -19.96
N ASP A 423 -3.23 13.95 -21.12
CA ASP A 423 -3.04 14.51 -22.47
C ASP A 423 -3.82 15.82 -22.69
#